data_AF-A0A845GG92-F1
#
_entry.id   AF-A0A845GG92-F1
#
_cell.length_a   1.000
_cell.length_b   1.000
_cell.length_c   1.000
_cell.angle_alpha   90.00
_cell.angle_beta   90.00
_cell.angle_gamma   90.00
#
_symmetry.space_group_name_H-M   'P 1'
#
loop_
_entity.id
_entity.type
_entity.pdbx_description
1 polymer ?
#
loop_
_entity_poly.entity_id
_entity_poly.type
_entity_poly.pdbx_seq_one_letter_code
_entity_poly.pdbx_strand_id
1 'polypeptide(L)'
;MRAIKSVVRATAIAAAMVAGASQAQAAAPSYIFIDLGTVDGSAGSNSIGVAINNAGKVVGTSSVDGGWTLTHYSSELDSTKLDTYSNGVRWDNNGALPSLADVKHSYVTGLNNADQSVGAFTAAESFDAPRFYNAVRWTGKQAVILESQSGDSIAYSVNDLGTVVGHVGLGTTDATGNLQYSAMLWNVSATTGAVTSKILATGAFTEAYSINNAGQVVGTKQRQATMWNPDNTVVNLSQLCGSNNGQAWAINAAGTAVGWNNFNWEGHPVMWSGGKCIDLAAANTFLEGWRSAVYAINNSGVMVGEGGTLAFPSDTYGTRAIMWSPAGVAVDLNSFLSNDVANKRIVLRQALGINDNGWITGYASVGDNPNDVSNSARHAFLLIPSNTSVAGKTAL
;
A
#
# COMPACT_ATOMS: atom_id res chain seq x y z
N MET A 1 40.90 77.00 -13.56
CA MET A 1 41.23 75.79 -12.79
C MET A 1 39.96 74.95 -12.65
N ARG A 2 40.10 73.64 -12.82
CA ARG A 2 39.03 72.62 -12.84
C ARG A 2 38.29 72.54 -11.51
N ALA A 3 36.97 72.31 -11.55
CA ALA A 3 36.26 71.62 -10.48
C ALA A 3 35.29 70.59 -11.12
N ILE A 4 35.54 69.32 -10.79
CA ILE A 4 34.87 68.13 -11.29
C ILE A 4 34.07 67.53 -10.12
N LYS A 5 32.79 67.22 -10.39
CA LYS A 5 31.89 66.19 -9.78
C LYS A 5 31.66 66.22 -8.25
N SER A 6 30.38 66.20 -7.85
CA SER A 6 29.71 64.95 -7.48
C SER A 6 28.20 65.14 -7.34
N VAL A 7 27.42 64.38 -8.11
CA VAL A 7 26.00 64.14 -7.86
C VAL A 7 25.93 62.94 -6.93
N VAL A 8 25.47 63.12 -5.69
CA VAL A 8 25.15 62.02 -4.78
C VAL A 8 23.64 61.82 -4.83
N ARG A 9 23.23 60.67 -5.39
CA ARG A 9 21.87 60.14 -5.28
C ARG A 9 21.70 59.57 -3.88
N ALA A 10 20.73 60.08 -3.12
CA ALA A 10 20.33 59.48 -1.85
C ALA A 10 19.43 58.27 -2.14
N THR A 11 19.94 57.07 -1.91
CA THR A 11 19.17 55.83 -1.91
C THR A 11 18.52 55.68 -0.53
N ALA A 12 17.20 55.75 -0.45
CA ALA A 12 16.46 55.41 0.77
C ALA A 12 16.46 53.89 0.94
N ILE A 13 17.10 53.39 2.00
CA ILE A 13 16.99 52.00 2.42
C ILE A 13 15.71 51.89 3.26
N ALA A 14 14.67 51.27 2.71
CA ALA A 14 13.53 50.84 3.49
C ALA A 14 13.92 49.59 4.28
N ALA A 15 14.06 49.72 5.59
CA ALA A 15 14.15 48.58 6.49
C ALA A 15 12.77 47.90 6.58
N ALA A 16 12.57 46.82 5.84
CA ALA A 16 11.42 45.95 6.03
C ALA A 16 11.60 45.18 7.33
N MET A 17 10.80 45.50 8.35
CA MET A 17 10.62 44.63 9.51
C MET A 17 9.98 43.33 9.02
N VAL A 18 10.76 42.25 8.96
CA VAL A 18 10.20 40.90 8.83
C VAL A 18 9.58 40.56 10.18
N ALA A 19 8.27 40.76 10.29
CA ALA A 19 7.49 40.13 11.34
C ALA A 19 7.59 38.62 11.10
N GLY A 20 8.41 37.94 11.90
CA GLY A 20 8.49 36.48 11.92
C GLY A 20 7.13 35.94 12.35
N ALA A 21 6.32 35.53 11.39
CA ALA A 21 5.24 34.61 11.68
C ALA A 21 5.90 33.30 12.12
N SER A 22 5.94 33.05 13.43
CA SER A 22 6.17 31.71 13.95
C SER A 22 5.08 30.83 13.35
N GLN A 23 5.43 30.02 12.35
CA GLN A 23 4.55 28.94 11.96
C GLN A 23 4.36 28.10 13.21
N ALA A 24 3.15 28.10 13.77
CA ALA A 24 2.81 27.15 14.81
C ALA A 24 3.04 25.78 14.18
N GLN A 25 4.12 25.11 14.58
CA GLN A 25 4.36 23.73 14.23
C GLN A 25 3.12 22.98 14.71
N ALA A 26 2.29 22.50 13.78
CA ALA A 26 1.19 21.62 14.15
C ALA A 26 1.80 20.50 15.01
N ALA A 27 1.24 20.28 16.21
CA ALA A 27 1.68 19.20 17.06
C ALA A 27 1.71 17.92 16.22
N ALA A 28 2.81 17.18 16.30
CA ALA A 28 2.94 15.92 15.56
C ALA A 28 1.74 15.03 15.91
N PRO A 29 1.08 14.39 14.94
CA PRO A 29 -0.07 13.56 15.21
C PRO A 29 0.34 12.43 16.16
N SER A 30 -0.29 12.35 17.34
CA SER A 30 -0.18 11.15 18.18
C SER A 30 -1.16 10.09 17.70
N TYR A 31 -0.77 8.83 17.78
CA TYR A 31 -1.58 7.69 17.35
C TYR A 31 -1.92 6.78 18.54
N ILE A 32 -3.13 6.24 18.52
CA ILE A 32 -3.54 5.12 19.37
C ILE A 32 -3.25 3.84 18.59
N PHE A 33 -2.46 2.95 19.19
CA PHE A 33 -2.15 1.64 18.64
C PHE A 33 -3.18 0.59 19.08
N ILE A 34 -3.67 -0.20 18.12
CA ILE A 34 -4.54 -1.35 18.35
C ILE A 34 -3.91 -2.55 17.65
N ASP A 35 -3.62 -3.59 18.42
CA ASP A 35 -3.31 -4.91 17.90
C ASP A 35 -4.61 -5.58 17.44
N LEU A 36 -4.69 -5.94 16.16
CA LEU A 36 -5.85 -6.60 15.57
C LEU A 36 -5.80 -8.13 15.71
N GLY A 37 -4.66 -8.67 16.15
CA GLY A 37 -4.45 -10.10 16.41
C GLY A 37 -4.62 -11.00 15.19
N THR A 38 -4.71 -12.30 15.46
CA THR A 38 -4.93 -13.36 14.45
C THR A 38 -6.35 -13.92 14.57
N VAL A 39 -6.83 -14.63 13.55
CA VAL A 39 -8.20 -15.17 13.54
C VAL A 39 -8.47 -16.16 14.66
N ASP A 40 -7.47 -16.96 15.01
CA ASP A 40 -7.55 -18.02 16.00
C ASP A 40 -6.97 -17.63 17.37
N GLY A 41 -6.35 -16.45 17.47
CA GLY A 41 -5.70 -15.94 18.67
C GLY A 41 -4.48 -16.76 19.14
N SER A 42 -3.95 -17.66 18.30
CA SER A 42 -2.80 -18.49 18.70
C SER A 42 -1.46 -17.77 18.49
N ALA A 43 -0.51 -18.04 19.38
CA ALA A 43 0.80 -17.37 19.39
C ALA A 43 1.71 -17.71 18.19
N GLY A 44 1.33 -18.70 17.37
CA GLY A 44 2.06 -19.11 16.15
C GLY A 44 1.41 -18.64 14.85
N SER A 45 0.26 -17.96 14.93
CA SER A 45 -0.45 -17.45 13.76
C SER A 45 0.07 -16.09 13.33
N ASN A 46 -0.13 -15.77 12.05
CA ASN A 46 0.25 -14.49 11.48
C ASN A 46 -0.98 -13.77 10.93
N SER A 47 -0.95 -12.44 10.92
CA SER A 47 -1.95 -11.61 10.25
C SER A 47 -1.35 -10.32 9.69
N ILE A 48 -1.97 -9.84 8.61
CA ILE A 48 -1.60 -8.62 7.90
C ILE A 48 -2.87 -7.85 7.53
N GLY A 49 -2.95 -6.57 7.92
CA GLY A 49 -3.94 -5.64 7.41
C GLY A 49 -3.43 -4.95 6.15
N VAL A 50 -4.15 -5.07 5.04
CA VAL A 50 -3.72 -4.56 3.71
C VAL A 50 -4.51 -3.34 3.25
N ALA A 51 -5.80 -3.26 3.58
CA ALA A 51 -6.64 -2.14 3.16
C ALA A 51 -7.59 -1.72 4.28
N ILE A 52 -7.92 -0.43 4.31
CA ILE A 52 -8.79 0.18 5.30
C ILE A 52 -9.71 1.19 4.62
N ASN A 53 -10.99 1.23 5.01
CA ASN A 53 -11.94 2.23 4.53
C ASN A 53 -12.19 3.37 5.52
N ASN A 54 -12.94 4.40 5.12
CA ASN A 54 -13.22 5.58 5.94
C ASN A 54 -14.15 5.29 7.14
N ALA A 55 -14.80 4.13 7.18
CA ALA A 55 -15.50 3.65 8.38
C ALA A 55 -14.55 2.99 9.41
N GLY A 56 -13.27 2.82 9.06
CA GLY A 56 -12.23 2.21 9.89
C GLY A 56 -12.14 0.69 9.75
N LYS A 57 -12.94 0.08 8.86
CA LYS A 57 -12.90 -1.37 8.66
C LYS A 57 -11.64 -1.75 7.92
N VAL A 58 -10.92 -2.74 8.43
CA VAL A 58 -9.68 -3.26 7.87
C VAL A 58 -9.95 -4.61 7.22
N VAL A 59 -9.30 -4.91 6.11
CA VAL A 59 -9.26 -6.24 5.52
C VAL A 59 -7.83 -6.72 5.32
N GLY A 60 -7.65 -8.03 5.25
CA GLY A 60 -6.40 -8.64 4.84
C GLY A 60 -6.34 -10.13 5.01
N THR A 61 -5.21 -10.64 5.47
CA THR A 61 -4.95 -12.09 5.55
C THR A 61 -4.57 -12.49 6.96
N SER A 62 -4.97 -13.70 7.36
CA SER A 62 -4.44 -14.36 8.54
C SER A 62 -4.16 -15.83 8.23
N SER A 63 -2.99 -16.32 8.65
CA SER A 63 -2.58 -17.71 8.53
C SER A 63 -2.50 -18.37 9.92
N VAL A 64 -2.85 -19.65 9.96
CA VAL A 64 -2.64 -20.54 11.11
C VAL A 64 -1.36 -21.36 10.93
N ASP A 65 -0.70 -21.69 12.05
CA ASP A 65 0.50 -22.55 12.14
C ASP A 65 1.75 -22.07 11.37
N GLY A 66 2.17 -20.82 11.56
CA GLY A 66 3.47 -20.33 11.08
C GLY A 66 3.62 -20.24 9.55
N GLY A 67 2.56 -20.50 8.79
CA GLY A 67 2.55 -20.34 7.33
C GLY A 67 2.84 -18.90 6.92
N TRP A 68 3.61 -18.73 5.82
CA TRP A 68 3.97 -17.41 5.32
C TRP A 68 2.72 -16.61 4.91
N THR A 69 2.56 -15.42 5.49
CA THR A 69 1.57 -14.43 5.03
C THR A 69 2.17 -13.57 3.93
N LEU A 70 1.51 -13.52 2.78
CA LEU A 70 1.85 -12.63 1.66
C LEU A 70 1.89 -11.17 2.12
N THR A 71 3.03 -10.51 1.92
CA THR A 71 3.14 -9.06 2.00
C THR A 71 2.64 -8.44 0.69
N HIS A 72 2.03 -7.26 0.77
CA HIS A 72 1.37 -6.58 -0.35
C HIS A 72 2.36 -6.33 -1.51
N TYR A 73 1.96 -6.69 -2.75
CA TYR A 73 2.65 -6.40 -4.01
C TYR A 73 4.12 -6.88 -4.14
N SER A 74 4.46 -8.09 -3.69
CA SER A 74 5.74 -8.70 -4.11
C SER A 74 5.69 -9.01 -5.61
N SER A 75 6.49 -8.32 -6.41
CA SER A 75 6.67 -8.53 -7.87
C SER A 75 7.26 -9.90 -8.25
N GLU A 76 7.54 -10.74 -7.26
CA GLU A 76 8.00 -12.12 -7.37
C GLU A 76 6.96 -13.03 -6.71
N LEU A 77 5.72 -12.98 -7.20
CA LEU A 77 4.73 -14.03 -6.96
C LEU A 77 5.24 -15.31 -7.63
N ASP A 78 6.16 -15.98 -6.96
CA ASP A 78 6.37 -17.41 -7.15
C ASP A 78 5.09 -18.08 -6.66
N SER A 79 4.25 -18.50 -7.60
CA SER A 79 2.98 -19.20 -7.33
C SER A 79 3.17 -20.47 -6.49
N THR A 80 4.41 -20.93 -6.28
CA THR A 80 4.77 -22.06 -5.43
C THR A 80 4.96 -21.71 -3.94
N LYS A 81 4.96 -20.41 -3.55
CA LYS A 81 5.12 -19.96 -2.14
C LYS A 81 3.82 -19.52 -1.46
N LEU A 82 2.66 -19.76 -2.07
CA LEU A 82 1.35 -19.53 -1.46
C LEU A 82 1.03 -20.64 -0.46
N ASP A 83 1.43 -20.42 0.79
CA ASP A 83 1.21 -21.38 1.87
C ASP A 83 -0.26 -21.56 2.26
N THR A 84 -0.51 -22.76 2.76
CA THR A 84 -1.74 -23.53 2.59
C THR A 84 -2.85 -23.24 3.61
N TYR A 85 -2.78 -22.11 4.33
CA TYR A 85 -3.64 -21.85 5.50
C TYR A 85 -4.04 -20.39 5.69
N SER A 86 -3.91 -19.55 4.66
CA SER A 86 -4.30 -18.14 4.74
C SER A 86 -5.78 -17.94 4.38
N ASN A 87 -6.50 -17.19 5.23
CA ASN A 87 -7.89 -16.78 4.98
C ASN A 87 -8.00 -15.26 4.88
N GLY A 88 -8.89 -14.81 3.99
CA GLY A 88 -9.31 -13.42 3.89
C GLY A 88 -10.11 -13.00 5.12
N VAL A 89 -9.65 -11.96 5.80
CA VAL A 89 -10.20 -11.53 7.09
C VAL A 89 -10.63 -10.08 7.06
N ARG A 90 -11.57 -9.76 7.93
CA ARG A 90 -12.05 -8.40 8.14
C ARG A 90 -12.06 -8.10 9.63
N TRP A 91 -11.51 -6.95 9.98
CA TRP A 91 -11.57 -6.40 11.33
C TRP A 91 -12.47 -5.17 11.33
N ASP A 92 -13.28 -5.04 12.37
CA ASP A 92 -13.97 -3.80 12.71
C ASP A 92 -13.19 -3.01 13.78
N ASN A 93 -13.59 -1.75 14.02
CA ASN A 93 -12.95 -0.88 15.03
C ASN A 93 -13.04 -1.42 16.47
N ASN A 94 -13.75 -2.53 16.68
CA ASN A 94 -13.92 -3.16 17.98
C ASN A 94 -13.01 -4.37 18.16
N GLY A 95 -12.25 -4.79 17.13
CA GLY A 95 -11.40 -5.99 17.17
C GLY A 95 -12.19 -7.29 16.97
N ALA A 96 -13.45 -7.21 16.51
CA ALA A 96 -14.26 -8.39 16.25
C ALA A 96 -14.02 -8.87 14.80
N LEU A 97 -13.81 -10.18 14.69
CA LEU A 97 -13.48 -10.92 13.49
C LEU A 97 -14.72 -11.64 12.93
N PRO A 98 -15.37 -11.13 11.88
CA PRO A 98 -16.08 -11.99 10.97
C PRO A 98 -15.14 -12.37 9.82
N SER A 99 -14.85 -13.67 9.67
CA SER A 99 -14.29 -14.20 8.42
C SER A 99 -15.13 -13.70 7.24
N LEU A 100 -14.48 -13.20 6.19
CA LEU A 100 -15.20 -12.69 5.01
C LEU A 100 -15.87 -13.81 4.20
N ALA A 101 -15.52 -15.08 4.46
CA ALA A 101 -16.31 -16.24 4.06
C ALA A 101 -15.87 -17.52 4.79
N ASP A 102 -16.70 -18.57 4.79
CA ASP A 102 -16.29 -19.96 5.07
C ASP A 102 -15.39 -20.55 3.94
N VAL A 103 -14.75 -19.68 3.14
CA VAL A 103 -14.00 -20.07 1.93
C VAL A 103 -12.52 -20.09 2.27
N LYS A 104 -12.04 -21.29 2.61
CA LYS A 104 -10.62 -21.62 2.74
C LYS A 104 -9.89 -21.21 1.45
N HIS A 105 -8.66 -20.73 1.57
CA HIS A 105 -7.80 -20.31 0.43
C HIS A 105 -8.31 -19.08 -0.34
N SER A 106 -8.80 -18.08 0.40
CA SER A 106 -9.13 -16.75 -0.12
C SER A 106 -8.16 -15.71 0.41
N TYR A 107 -7.85 -14.70 -0.39
CA TYR A 107 -7.11 -13.52 0.05
C TYR A 107 -7.83 -12.26 -0.40
N VAL A 108 -7.87 -11.27 0.49
CA VAL A 108 -8.48 -9.95 0.24
C VAL A 108 -7.36 -8.94 0.14
N THR A 109 -7.39 -8.12 -0.91
CA THR A 109 -6.33 -7.18 -1.29
C THR A 109 -6.81 -5.73 -1.31
N GLY A 110 -8.12 -5.51 -1.47
CA GLY A 110 -8.71 -4.18 -1.57
C GLY A 110 -10.07 -4.07 -0.89
N LEU A 111 -10.42 -2.84 -0.50
CA LEU A 111 -11.67 -2.47 0.15
C LEU A 111 -12.03 -1.03 -0.24
N ASN A 112 -13.30 -0.78 -0.59
CA ASN A 112 -13.81 0.58 -0.79
C ASN A 112 -14.69 1.07 0.36
N ASN A 113 -15.15 2.33 0.27
CA ASN A 113 -16.03 2.95 1.27
C ASN A 113 -17.47 2.43 1.24
N ALA A 114 -17.85 1.71 0.19
CA ALA A 114 -19.13 1.01 0.07
C ALA A 114 -19.10 -0.41 0.67
N ASP A 115 -18.06 -0.76 1.44
CA ASP A 115 -17.86 -2.07 2.06
C ASP A 115 -17.75 -3.25 1.07
N GLN A 116 -17.30 -2.97 -0.15
CA GLN A 116 -16.98 -3.99 -1.15
C GLN A 116 -15.50 -4.34 -1.05
N SER A 117 -15.21 -5.63 -0.98
CA SER A 117 -13.85 -6.16 -0.92
C SER A 117 -13.49 -6.87 -2.22
N VAL A 118 -12.22 -6.91 -2.57
CA VAL A 118 -11.72 -7.66 -3.74
C VAL A 118 -10.48 -8.45 -3.39
N GLY A 119 -10.18 -9.44 -4.24
CA GLY A 119 -9.03 -10.30 -4.08
C GLY A 119 -9.10 -11.49 -5.01
N ALA A 120 -8.65 -12.65 -4.54
CA ALA A 120 -8.84 -13.89 -5.25
C ALA A 120 -9.18 -15.06 -4.33
N PHE A 121 -9.72 -16.11 -4.92
CA PHE A 121 -9.99 -17.38 -4.26
C PHE A 121 -9.65 -18.54 -5.18
N THR A 122 -9.30 -19.69 -4.60
CA THR A 122 -9.22 -20.95 -5.35
C THR A 122 -10.30 -21.91 -4.86
N ALA A 123 -10.95 -22.60 -5.80
CA ALA A 123 -11.92 -23.65 -5.52
C ALA A 123 -11.26 -25.03 -5.31
N ALA A 124 -9.93 -25.14 -5.43
CA ALA A 124 -9.23 -26.41 -5.30
C ALA A 124 -9.24 -26.88 -3.84
N GLU A 125 -9.93 -27.99 -3.58
CA GLU A 125 -9.93 -28.68 -2.28
C GLU A 125 -8.70 -29.60 -2.10
N SER A 126 -7.93 -29.87 -3.16
CA SER A 126 -6.80 -30.81 -3.15
C SER A 126 -5.45 -30.15 -3.42
N PHE A 127 -4.41 -30.69 -2.78
CA PHE A 127 -3.03 -30.19 -2.79
C PHE A 127 -2.30 -30.44 -4.11
N ASP A 128 -2.75 -31.40 -4.92
CA ASP A 128 -2.02 -31.92 -6.08
C ASP A 128 -2.49 -31.36 -7.44
N ALA A 129 -3.47 -30.45 -7.46
CA ALA A 129 -3.96 -29.82 -8.68
C ALA A 129 -3.33 -28.44 -8.91
N PRO A 130 -3.03 -28.03 -10.15
CA PRO A 130 -2.62 -26.66 -10.44
C PRO A 130 -3.68 -25.68 -9.93
N ARG A 131 -3.31 -24.86 -8.94
CA ARG A 131 -4.20 -23.86 -8.34
C ARG A 131 -4.32 -22.68 -9.30
N PHE A 132 -5.50 -22.51 -9.87
CA PHE A 132 -5.87 -21.27 -10.54
C PHE A 132 -6.68 -20.42 -9.55
N TYR A 133 -6.23 -19.19 -9.27
CA TYR A 133 -7.04 -18.24 -8.53
C TYR A 133 -8.01 -17.53 -9.48
N ASN A 134 -9.19 -17.26 -8.95
CA ASN A 134 -10.21 -16.50 -9.63
C ASN A 134 -10.33 -15.15 -8.95
N ALA A 135 -10.14 -14.08 -9.72
CA ALA A 135 -10.40 -12.72 -9.29
C ALA A 135 -11.86 -12.62 -8.84
N VAL A 136 -12.08 -12.03 -7.66
CA VAL A 136 -13.40 -12.03 -7.03
C VAL A 136 -13.65 -10.73 -6.32
N ARG A 137 -14.93 -10.34 -6.29
CA ARG A 137 -15.44 -9.24 -5.48
C ARG A 137 -16.44 -9.77 -4.47
N TRP A 138 -16.30 -9.35 -3.21
CA TRP A 138 -17.23 -9.62 -2.13
C TRP A 138 -18.06 -8.39 -1.79
N THR A 139 -19.34 -8.59 -1.50
CA THR A 139 -20.23 -7.61 -0.87
C THR A 139 -20.92 -8.29 0.30
N GLY A 140 -20.48 -7.98 1.52
CA GLY A 140 -20.78 -8.81 2.68
C GLY A 140 -20.24 -10.23 2.46
N LYS A 141 -21.10 -11.24 2.59
CA LYS A 141 -20.75 -12.66 2.34
C LYS A 141 -20.96 -13.11 0.89
N GLN A 142 -21.51 -12.25 0.03
CA GLN A 142 -21.78 -12.62 -1.36
C GLN A 142 -20.52 -12.41 -2.21
N ALA A 143 -20.06 -13.46 -2.90
CA ALA A 143 -18.92 -13.43 -3.79
C ALA A 143 -19.39 -13.43 -5.25
N VAL A 144 -18.81 -12.55 -6.08
CA VAL A 144 -18.98 -12.52 -7.52
C VAL A 144 -17.62 -12.75 -8.17
N ILE A 145 -17.50 -13.83 -8.94
CA ILE A 145 -16.33 -14.14 -9.75
C ILE A 145 -16.26 -13.12 -10.89
N LEU A 146 -15.14 -12.40 -11.00
CA LEU A 146 -14.95 -11.34 -11.98
C LEU A 146 -14.54 -11.88 -13.34
N GLU A 147 -13.79 -12.98 -13.36
CA GLU A 147 -13.49 -13.70 -14.59
C GLU A 147 -13.16 -15.17 -14.30
N SER A 148 -13.50 -16.04 -15.24
CA SER A 148 -13.08 -17.43 -15.29
C SER A 148 -12.62 -17.69 -16.72
N GLN A 149 -11.38 -17.32 -17.00
CA GLN A 149 -10.67 -17.79 -18.20
C GLN A 149 -9.43 -18.57 -17.77
N SER A 150 -8.86 -19.34 -18.68
CA SER A 150 -7.95 -20.49 -18.47
C SER A 150 -6.59 -20.21 -17.80
N GLY A 151 -6.45 -19.13 -17.02
CA GLY A 151 -5.24 -18.77 -16.30
C GLY A 151 -5.54 -18.07 -14.97
N ASP A 152 -4.49 -17.92 -14.16
CA ASP A 152 -4.57 -17.33 -12.83
C ASP A 152 -5.07 -15.88 -12.87
N SER A 153 -5.94 -15.46 -11.95
CA SER A 153 -6.47 -14.09 -11.95
C SER A 153 -6.63 -13.54 -10.54
N ILE A 154 -6.25 -12.28 -10.36
CA ILE A 154 -6.25 -11.59 -9.07
C ILE A 154 -6.84 -10.19 -9.25
N ALA A 155 -7.78 -9.82 -8.38
CA ALA A 155 -8.18 -8.43 -8.22
C ALA A 155 -7.34 -7.78 -7.10
N TYR A 156 -6.89 -6.54 -7.31
CA TYR A 156 -6.05 -5.82 -6.33
C TYR A 156 -6.76 -4.63 -5.68
N SER A 157 -7.64 -3.95 -6.42
CA SER A 157 -8.29 -2.72 -5.93
C SER A 157 -9.68 -2.54 -6.50
N VAL A 158 -10.52 -1.83 -5.75
CA VAL A 158 -11.88 -1.45 -6.13
C VAL A 158 -12.10 0.01 -5.73
N ASN A 159 -12.59 0.83 -6.65
CA ASN A 159 -12.95 2.22 -6.36
C ASN A 159 -14.36 2.31 -5.74
N ASP A 160 -14.79 3.50 -5.32
CA ASP A 160 -16.11 3.69 -4.68
C ASP A 160 -17.29 3.56 -5.66
N LEU A 161 -17.02 3.52 -6.96
CA LEU A 161 -17.99 3.20 -8.00
C LEU A 161 -18.16 1.69 -8.21
N GLY A 162 -17.34 0.87 -7.55
CA GLY A 162 -17.36 -0.58 -7.66
C GLY A 162 -16.62 -1.15 -8.87
N THR A 163 -15.85 -0.31 -9.58
CA THR A 163 -14.94 -0.74 -10.65
C THR A 163 -13.71 -1.37 -10.03
N VAL A 164 -13.33 -2.55 -10.51
CA VAL A 164 -12.25 -3.37 -9.99
C VAL A 164 -11.09 -3.39 -10.98
N VAL A 165 -9.85 -3.42 -10.49
CA VAL A 165 -8.64 -3.62 -11.31
C VAL A 165 -7.77 -4.75 -10.77
N GLY A 166 -6.99 -5.34 -11.67
CA GLY A 166 -6.14 -6.49 -11.34
C GLY A 166 -5.41 -7.06 -12.56
N HIS A 167 -5.19 -8.37 -12.56
CA HIS A 167 -4.61 -9.07 -13.70
C HIS A 167 -5.31 -10.39 -14.05
N VAL A 168 -5.06 -10.88 -15.26
CA VAL A 168 -5.32 -12.26 -15.71
C VAL A 168 -4.06 -12.81 -16.37
N GLY A 169 -3.63 -13.99 -15.96
CA GLY A 169 -2.57 -14.78 -16.57
C GLY A 169 -3.05 -15.41 -17.88
N LEU A 170 -2.22 -15.36 -18.91
CA LEU A 170 -2.59 -15.79 -20.26
C LEU A 170 -2.24 -17.25 -20.57
N GLY A 171 -1.68 -17.99 -19.61
CA GLY A 171 -1.25 -19.38 -19.82
C GLY A 171 -0.15 -19.55 -20.88
N THR A 172 0.55 -18.47 -21.22
CA THR A 172 1.61 -18.44 -22.24
C THR A 172 2.86 -17.79 -21.68
N THR A 173 4.00 -18.05 -22.31
CA THR A 173 5.29 -17.44 -22.00
C THR A 173 5.82 -16.61 -23.16
N ASP A 174 6.64 -15.59 -22.88
CA ASP A 174 7.46 -14.94 -23.91
C ASP A 174 8.63 -15.83 -24.36
N ALA A 175 9.41 -15.34 -25.34
CA ALA A 175 10.60 -16.02 -25.85
C ALA A 175 11.70 -16.27 -24.80
N THR A 176 11.64 -15.60 -23.64
CA THR A 176 12.56 -15.78 -22.52
C THR A 176 11.99 -16.65 -21.40
N GLY A 177 10.78 -17.17 -21.56
CA GLY A 177 10.11 -18.04 -20.60
C GLY A 177 9.30 -17.31 -19.52
N ASN A 178 9.17 -15.98 -19.57
CA ASN A 178 8.36 -15.26 -18.58
C ASN A 178 6.87 -15.46 -18.85
N LEU A 179 6.09 -15.68 -17.80
CA LEU A 179 4.63 -15.74 -17.88
C LEU A 179 4.05 -14.41 -18.38
N GLN A 180 3.03 -14.54 -19.23
CA GLN A 180 2.30 -13.42 -19.82
C GLN A 180 1.05 -13.09 -19.01
N TYR A 181 0.80 -11.80 -18.82
CA TYR A 181 -0.35 -11.28 -18.07
C TYR A 181 -1.06 -10.20 -18.88
N SER A 182 -2.35 -10.01 -18.59
CA SER A 182 -3.08 -8.81 -18.96
C SER A 182 -3.46 -8.02 -17.72
N ALA A 183 -3.17 -6.72 -17.71
CA ALA A 183 -3.72 -5.79 -16.74
C ALA A 183 -5.19 -5.56 -17.08
N MET A 184 -6.07 -5.73 -16.10
CA MET A 184 -7.51 -5.81 -16.30
C MET A 184 -8.26 -4.73 -15.52
N LEU A 185 -9.42 -4.37 -16.08
CA LEU A 185 -10.47 -3.62 -15.40
C LEU A 185 -11.77 -4.41 -15.53
N TRP A 186 -12.49 -4.60 -14.43
CA TRP A 186 -13.79 -5.25 -14.38
C TRP A 186 -14.86 -4.33 -13.79
N ASN A 187 -16.07 -4.37 -14.35
CA ASN A 187 -17.25 -3.78 -13.76
C ASN A 187 -18.31 -4.85 -13.53
N VAL A 188 -18.93 -4.82 -12.36
CA VAL A 188 -20.06 -5.69 -12.04
C VAL A 188 -21.31 -4.84 -11.93
N SER A 189 -22.29 -5.13 -12.77
CA SER A 189 -23.61 -4.48 -12.74
C SER A 189 -24.27 -4.66 -11.37
N ALA A 190 -24.63 -3.56 -10.73
CA ALA A 190 -25.34 -3.58 -9.44
C ALA A 190 -26.74 -4.20 -9.55
N THR A 191 -27.36 -4.15 -10.74
CA THR A 191 -28.74 -4.64 -10.96
C THR A 191 -28.77 -6.11 -11.37
N THR A 192 -27.86 -6.53 -12.24
CA THR A 192 -27.90 -7.86 -12.86
C THR A 192 -26.80 -8.80 -12.39
N GLY A 193 -25.79 -8.29 -11.67
CA GLY A 193 -24.58 -9.04 -11.34
C GLY A 193 -23.70 -9.37 -12.55
N ALA A 194 -24.07 -8.92 -13.76
CA ALA A 194 -23.31 -9.17 -14.98
C ALA A 194 -21.93 -8.49 -14.90
N VAL A 195 -20.89 -9.24 -15.26
CA VAL A 195 -19.51 -8.74 -15.29
C VAL A 195 -19.13 -8.34 -16.70
N THR A 196 -18.49 -7.18 -16.83
CA THR A 196 -17.84 -6.72 -18.06
C THR A 196 -16.37 -6.48 -17.78
N SER A 197 -15.50 -6.75 -18.75
CA SER A 197 -14.04 -6.58 -18.59
C SER A 197 -13.43 -5.75 -19.72
N LYS A 198 -12.29 -5.13 -19.43
CA LYS A 198 -11.46 -4.38 -20.37
C LYS A 198 -9.99 -4.71 -20.11
N ILE A 199 -9.26 -5.05 -21.16
CA ILE A 199 -7.80 -5.18 -21.13
C ILE A 199 -7.18 -3.78 -21.22
N LEU A 200 -6.30 -3.43 -20.27
CA LEU A 200 -5.55 -2.18 -20.25
C LEU A 200 -4.20 -2.31 -20.96
N ALA A 201 -3.53 -3.44 -20.77
CA ALA A 201 -2.28 -3.80 -21.42
C ALA A 201 -2.03 -5.31 -21.30
N THR A 202 -1.15 -5.84 -22.16
CA THR A 202 -0.70 -7.23 -22.12
C THR A 202 0.83 -7.28 -22.19
N GLY A 203 1.43 -8.22 -21.49
CA GLY A 203 2.87 -8.45 -21.49
C GLY A 203 3.34 -9.21 -20.26
N ALA A 204 4.59 -9.69 -20.28
CA ALA A 204 5.25 -10.14 -19.06
C ALA A 204 5.30 -9.00 -18.03
N PHE A 205 5.17 -9.31 -16.74
CA PHE A 205 5.20 -8.33 -15.64
C PHE A 205 4.24 -7.14 -15.88
N THR A 206 2.98 -7.42 -16.22
CA THR A 206 1.97 -6.40 -16.55
C THR A 206 0.71 -6.59 -15.71
N GLU A 207 0.43 -5.65 -14.81
CA GLU A 207 -0.62 -5.75 -13.80
C GLU A 207 -1.17 -4.36 -13.44
N ALA A 208 -2.45 -4.27 -13.11
CA ALA A 208 -3.07 -3.05 -12.59
C ALA A 208 -3.31 -3.17 -11.08
N TYR A 209 -2.73 -2.28 -10.28
CA TYR A 209 -2.71 -2.39 -8.81
C TYR A 209 -3.74 -1.52 -8.11
N SER A 210 -4.04 -0.32 -8.62
CA SER A 210 -4.95 0.63 -7.97
C SER A 210 -5.72 1.48 -8.97
N ILE A 211 -6.89 1.96 -8.55
CA ILE A 211 -7.80 2.78 -9.35
C ILE A 211 -8.44 3.86 -8.48
N ASN A 212 -8.54 5.10 -8.99
CA ASN A 212 -9.30 6.17 -8.34
C ASN A 212 -10.73 6.30 -8.90
N ASN A 213 -11.55 7.15 -8.27
CA ASN A 213 -12.93 7.40 -8.69
C ASN A 213 -13.06 8.16 -10.02
N ALA A 214 -11.97 8.74 -10.54
CA ALA A 214 -11.92 9.32 -11.89
C ALA A 214 -11.65 8.26 -12.98
N GLY A 215 -11.42 7.00 -12.59
CA GLY A 215 -11.14 5.90 -13.52
C GLY A 215 -9.68 5.85 -13.98
N GLN A 216 -8.77 6.59 -13.33
CA GLN A 216 -7.35 6.46 -13.58
C GLN A 216 -6.83 5.22 -12.85
N VAL A 217 -6.10 4.38 -13.58
CA VAL A 217 -5.53 3.13 -13.09
C VAL A 217 -4.02 3.23 -13.05
N VAL A 218 -3.39 2.74 -12.00
CA VAL A 218 -1.93 2.63 -11.89
C VAL A 218 -1.50 1.20 -11.67
N GLY A 219 -0.29 0.89 -12.13
CA GLY A 219 0.29 -0.44 -11.99
C GLY A 219 1.67 -0.54 -12.61
N THR A 220 1.94 -1.68 -13.22
CA THR A 220 3.18 -1.93 -13.94
C THR A 220 2.91 -2.51 -15.33
N LYS A 221 3.73 -2.15 -16.29
CA LYS A 221 3.74 -2.73 -17.64
C LYS A 221 5.18 -3.06 -17.99
N GLN A 222 5.49 -4.35 -18.15
CA GLN A 222 6.85 -4.82 -18.42
C GLN A 222 7.88 -4.25 -17.43
N ARG A 223 7.54 -4.27 -16.13
CA ARG A 223 8.34 -3.70 -15.02
C ARG A 223 8.45 -2.18 -14.99
N GLN A 224 7.70 -1.44 -15.82
CA GLN A 224 7.66 0.02 -15.78
C GLN A 224 6.40 0.50 -15.07
N ALA A 225 6.56 1.40 -14.09
CA ALA A 225 5.43 2.05 -13.42
C ALA A 225 4.60 2.77 -14.49
N THR A 226 3.30 2.50 -14.52
CA THR A 226 2.42 2.94 -15.61
C THR A 226 1.10 3.44 -15.06
N MET A 227 0.58 4.51 -15.66
CA MET A 227 -0.78 5.00 -15.45
C MET A 227 -1.59 4.86 -16.75
N TRP A 228 -2.77 4.26 -16.65
CA TRP A 228 -3.76 4.20 -17.72
C TRP A 228 -4.92 5.14 -17.38
N ASN A 229 -5.16 6.13 -18.24
CA ASN A 229 -6.24 7.09 -18.07
C ASN A 229 -7.54 6.62 -18.75
N PRO A 230 -8.70 7.11 -18.31
CA PRO A 230 -10.00 6.74 -18.89
C PRO A 230 -10.15 7.13 -20.37
N ASP A 231 -9.40 8.13 -20.84
CA ASP A 231 -9.32 8.55 -22.24
C ASP A 231 -8.42 7.64 -23.11
N ASN A 232 -7.92 6.54 -22.54
CA ASN A 232 -6.97 5.59 -23.12
C ASN A 232 -5.54 6.14 -23.32
N THR A 233 -5.22 7.32 -22.80
CA THR A 233 -3.83 7.75 -22.73
C THR A 233 -3.07 6.92 -21.69
N VAL A 234 -1.81 6.61 -21.99
CA VAL A 234 -0.93 5.82 -21.14
C VAL A 234 0.30 6.64 -20.82
N VAL A 235 0.58 6.81 -19.53
CA VAL A 235 1.75 7.55 -19.04
C VAL A 235 2.74 6.56 -18.46
N ASN A 236 3.98 6.56 -18.98
CA ASN A 236 5.08 5.81 -18.39
C ASN A 236 5.66 6.62 -17.22
N LEU A 237 5.31 6.22 -16.00
CA LEU A 237 5.72 6.89 -14.79
C LEU A 237 7.21 6.66 -14.46
N SER A 238 7.76 5.48 -14.76
CA SER A 238 9.19 5.20 -14.57
C SER A 238 10.08 6.12 -15.40
N GLN A 239 9.66 6.44 -16.63
CA GLN A 239 10.38 7.36 -17.50
C GLN A 239 10.43 8.79 -16.92
N LEU A 240 9.42 9.21 -16.16
CA LEU A 240 9.43 10.51 -15.46
C LEU A 240 10.53 10.58 -14.38
N CYS A 241 10.97 9.42 -13.87
CA CYS A 241 12.09 9.30 -12.93
C CYS A 241 13.44 9.07 -13.64
N GLY A 242 13.48 9.09 -14.99
CA GLY A 242 14.69 8.79 -15.76
C GLY A 242 15.11 7.32 -15.72
N SER A 243 14.16 6.40 -15.50
CA SER A 243 14.43 4.97 -15.28
C SER A 243 13.45 4.09 -16.08
N ASN A 244 13.71 2.79 -16.13
CA ASN A 244 12.90 1.80 -16.84
C ASN A 244 12.42 0.65 -15.93
N ASN A 245 12.52 0.81 -14.61
CA ASN A 245 12.08 -0.20 -13.66
C ASN A 245 11.41 0.47 -12.45
N GLY A 246 10.17 0.08 -12.19
CA GLY A 246 9.37 0.58 -11.08
C GLY A 246 7.93 0.07 -11.11
N GLN A 247 7.19 0.36 -10.06
CA GLN A 247 5.78 0.02 -9.94
C GLN A 247 5.03 1.14 -9.23
N ALA A 248 3.84 1.48 -9.73
CA ALA A 248 2.92 2.38 -9.06
C ALA A 248 1.82 1.56 -8.37
N TRP A 249 1.77 1.61 -7.05
CA TRP A 249 0.93 0.73 -6.23
C TRP A 249 -0.38 1.39 -5.77
N ALA A 250 -0.40 2.71 -5.59
CA ALA A 250 -1.59 3.43 -5.18
C ALA A 250 -1.74 4.77 -5.89
N ILE A 251 -2.99 5.25 -6.00
CA ILE A 251 -3.36 6.54 -6.57
C ILE A 251 -4.49 7.16 -5.78
N ASN A 252 -4.44 8.48 -5.53
CA ASN A 252 -5.51 9.21 -4.85
C ASN A 252 -6.46 9.92 -5.84
N ALA A 253 -7.50 10.58 -5.31
CA ALA A 253 -8.49 11.29 -6.12
C ALA A 253 -7.92 12.48 -6.93
N ALA A 254 -6.78 13.05 -6.51
CA ALA A 254 -6.10 14.12 -7.24
C ALA A 254 -5.23 13.61 -8.40
N GLY A 255 -5.16 12.28 -8.59
CA GLY A 255 -4.31 11.66 -9.60
C GLY A 255 -2.84 11.56 -9.20
N THR A 256 -2.51 11.82 -7.93
CA THR A 256 -1.16 11.57 -7.40
C THR A 256 -0.99 10.07 -7.17
N ALA A 257 0.02 9.48 -7.81
CA ALA A 257 0.36 8.08 -7.69
C ALA A 257 1.61 7.90 -6.82
N VAL A 258 1.74 6.74 -6.18
CA VAL A 258 2.88 6.40 -5.31
C VAL A 258 3.32 4.96 -5.54
N GLY A 259 4.57 4.66 -5.17
CA GLY A 259 5.13 3.32 -5.30
C GLY A 259 6.63 3.33 -5.09
N TRP A 260 7.34 2.57 -5.93
CA TRP A 260 8.79 2.55 -5.96
C TRP A 260 9.32 2.64 -7.38
N ASN A 261 10.55 3.12 -7.51
CA ASN A 261 11.25 3.18 -8.78
C ASN A 261 12.76 3.05 -8.58
N ASN A 262 13.46 2.50 -9.58
CA ASN A 262 14.91 2.36 -9.53
C ASN A 262 15.63 3.68 -9.80
N PHE A 263 16.57 4.03 -8.93
CA PHE A 263 17.58 5.07 -9.12
C PHE A 263 18.95 4.41 -8.96
N ASN A 264 19.75 4.37 -10.02
CA ASN A 264 21.08 3.73 -10.00
C ASN A 264 21.10 2.29 -9.41
N TRP A 265 20.09 1.48 -9.78
CA TRP A 265 19.89 0.10 -9.29
C TRP A 265 19.37 -0.04 -7.86
N GLU A 266 19.11 1.07 -7.16
CA GLU A 266 18.49 1.09 -5.84
C GLU A 266 17.00 1.42 -5.96
N GLY A 267 16.15 0.63 -5.31
CA GLY A 267 14.71 0.86 -5.30
C GLY A 267 14.34 1.94 -4.28
N HIS A 268 13.90 3.11 -4.75
CA HIS A 268 13.51 4.22 -3.90
C HIS A 268 11.98 4.37 -3.83
N PRO A 269 11.43 4.84 -2.69
CA PRO A 269 10.05 5.26 -2.59
C PRO A 269 9.85 6.51 -3.44
N VAL A 270 8.78 6.55 -4.21
CA VAL A 270 8.51 7.69 -5.11
C VAL A 270 7.07 8.12 -5.08
N MET A 271 6.87 9.40 -5.39
CA MET A 271 5.59 10.01 -5.67
C MET A 271 5.58 10.58 -7.10
N TRP A 272 4.55 10.27 -7.87
CA TRP A 272 4.26 10.89 -9.15
C TRP A 272 3.09 11.86 -9.02
N SER A 273 3.36 13.15 -9.20
CA SER A 273 2.34 14.20 -9.10
C SER A 273 2.60 15.31 -10.11
N GLY A 274 1.53 15.80 -10.75
CA GLY A 274 1.61 16.89 -11.73
C GLY A 274 2.58 16.61 -12.90
N GLY A 275 2.67 15.36 -13.34
CA GLY A 275 3.57 14.94 -14.43
C GLY A 275 5.05 14.88 -14.05
N LYS A 276 5.38 14.91 -12.76
CA LYS A 276 6.75 14.81 -12.25
C LYS A 276 6.92 13.58 -11.37
N CYS A 277 8.13 13.04 -11.35
CA CYS A 277 8.57 12.07 -10.35
C CYS A 277 9.31 12.79 -9.23
N ILE A 278 9.02 12.41 -7.98
CA ILE A 278 9.66 12.92 -6.77
C ILE A 278 10.25 11.72 -6.03
N ASP A 279 11.57 11.72 -5.88
CA ASP A 279 12.30 10.74 -5.08
C ASP A 279 12.14 11.07 -3.58
N LEU A 280 11.48 10.18 -2.85
CA LEU A 280 11.21 10.34 -1.43
C LEU A 280 12.37 9.82 -0.55
N ALA A 281 13.38 9.14 -1.09
CA ALA A 281 14.58 8.78 -0.32
C ALA A 281 15.60 9.93 -0.28
N ALA A 282 15.70 10.73 -1.35
CA ALA A 282 16.73 11.78 -1.48
C ALA A 282 16.76 12.80 -0.32
N ALA A 283 15.60 13.09 0.30
CA ALA A 283 15.49 14.02 1.42
C ALA A 283 15.48 13.35 2.80
N ASN A 284 15.52 12.01 2.88
CA ASN A 284 15.26 11.24 4.09
C ASN A 284 16.42 10.29 4.38
N THR A 285 17.45 10.81 5.05
CA THR A 285 18.74 10.12 5.27
C THR A 285 18.69 8.89 6.17
N PHE A 286 17.54 8.54 6.76
CA PHE A 286 17.39 7.32 7.55
C PHE A 286 16.82 6.15 6.72
N LEU A 287 16.42 6.40 5.47
CA LEU A 287 16.02 5.40 4.50
C LEU A 287 17.24 4.91 3.73
N GLU A 288 18.24 4.39 4.45
CA GLU A 288 19.54 4.00 3.86
C GLU A 288 19.54 2.58 3.26
N GLY A 289 18.40 1.87 3.28
CA GLY A 289 18.30 0.48 2.83
C GLY A 289 17.75 0.30 1.41
N TRP A 290 18.16 -0.81 0.78
CA TRP A 290 17.82 -1.27 -0.58
C TRP A 290 16.32 -1.57 -0.84
N ARG A 291 15.45 -1.37 0.15
CA ARG A 291 14.02 -1.71 0.10
C ARG A 291 13.20 -0.66 0.83
N SER A 292 12.88 0.43 0.13
CA SER A 292 12.01 1.48 0.62
C SER A 292 10.94 1.77 -0.44
N ALA A 293 9.67 1.78 -0.03
CA ALA A 293 8.56 1.90 -0.97
C ALA A 293 7.30 2.46 -0.30
N VAL A 294 6.45 3.11 -1.10
CA VAL A 294 5.17 3.68 -0.63
C VAL A 294 4.02 2.81 -1.12
N TYR A 295 3.28 2.20 -0.20
CA TYR A 295 2.19 1.28 -0.51
C TYR A 295 0.84 1.97 -0.69
N ALA A 296 0.56 3.03 0.07
CA ALA A 296 -0.74 3.70 0.06
C ALA A 296 -0.65 5.22 0.22
N ILE A 297 -1.68 5.90 -0.27
CA ILE A 297 -1.84 7.36 -0.21
C ILE A 297 -3.32 7.69 0.03
N ASN A 298 -3.62 8.65 0.91
CA ASN A 298 -4.97 9.15 1.11
C ASN A 298 -5.27 10.42 0.28
N ASN A 299 -6.52 10.89 0.30
CA ASN A 299 -6.92 12.06 -0.49
C ASN A 299 -6.34 13.40 0.00
N SER A 300 -5.77 13.43 1.21
CA SER A 300 -4.99 14.59 1.70
C SER A 300 -3.52 14.54 1.27
N GLY A 301 -3.08 13.49 0.57
CA GLY A 301 -1.71 13.30 0.12
C GLY A 301 -0.76 12.73 1.17
N VAL A 302 -1.28 12.28 2.32
CA VAL A 302 -0.46 11.55 3.31
C VAL A 302 -0.24 10.14 2.78
N MET A 303 1.00 9.70 2.86
CA MET A 303 1.46 8.44 2.28
C MET A 303 2.01 7.52 3.37
N VAL A 304 1.88 6.22 3.17
CA VAL A 304 2.43 5.21 4.09
C VAL A 304 3.08 4.07 3.34
N GLY A 305 4.03 3.41 4.00
CA GLY A 305 4.86 2.41 3.35
C GLY A 305 5.89 1.79 4.28
N GLU A 306 7.03 1.43 3.69
CA GLU A 306 8.17 0.89 4.41
C GLU A 306 9.48 1.61 4.09
N GLY A 307 10.38 1.58 5.07
CA GLY A 307 11.76 2.02 4.94
C GLY A 307 12.71 0.91 5.36
N GLY A 308 13.69 0.61 4.50
CA GLY A 308 14.77 -0.29 4.82
C GLY A 308 15.74 0.37 5.80
N THR A 309 16.07 -0.29 6.91
CA THR A 309 17.09 0.17 7.84
C THR A 309 18.38 -0.62 7.66
N LEU A 310 19.54 0.05 7.53
CA LEU A 310 20.87 -0.58 7.50
C LEU A 310 21.34 -1.14 8.86
N ALA A 311 20.45 -1.24 9.84
CA ALA A 311 20.84 -1.66 11.17
C ALA A 311 21.12 -3.17 11.22
N PHE A 312 22.41 -3.50 11.37
CA PHE A 312 23.05 -4.67 11.99
C PHE A 312 23.86 -5.62 11.06
N PRO A 313 25.06 -6.05 11.50
CA PRO A 313 25.94 -6.94 10.73
C PRO A 313 25.49 -8.40 10.90
N SER A 314 24.36 -8.78 10.31
CA SER A 314 24.00 -10.17 10.00
C SER A 314 22.61 -10.21 9.35
N ASP A 315 22.56 -10.55 8.06
CA ASP A 315 21.51 -11.25 7.25
C ASP A 315 20.00 -11.16 7.58
N THR A 316 19.55 -10.23 8.41
CA THR A 316 18.16 -10.13 8.87
C THR A 316 17.63 -8.73 8.58
N TYR A 317 17.29 -8.47 7.32
CA TYR A 317 16.72 -7.20 6.85
C TYR A 317 15.39 -6.90 7.57
N GLY A 318 15.40 -5.96 8.51
CA GLY A 318 14.18 -5.42 9.11
C GLY A 318 13.73 -4.16 8.39
N THR A 319 12.46 -4.11 7.98
CA THR A 319 11.82 -2.87 7.52
C THR A 319 11.12 -2.17 8.68
N ARG A 320 10.86 -0.87 8.51
CA ARG A 320 10.10 -0.05 9.46
C ARG A 320 8.91 0.59 8.75
N ALA A 321 7.79 0.69 9.43
CA ALA A 321 6.60 1.35 8.90
C ALA A 321 6.83 2.87 8.85
N ILE A 322 6.75 3.46 7.66
CA ILE A 322 7.03 4.88 7.44
C ILE A 322 5.77 5.60 6.99
N MET A 323 5.60 6.83 7.46
CA MET A 323 4.62 7.78 6.96
C MET A 323 5.34 8.97 6.31
N TRP A 324 4.89 9.40 5.13
CA TRP A 324 5.35 10.63 4.50
C TRP A 324 4.23 11.66 4.48
N SER A 325 4.57 12.91 4.80
CA SER A 325 3.68 14.04 4.59
C SER A 325 3.45 14.31 3.09
N PRO A 326 2.45 15.12 2.70
CA PRO A 326 2.25 15.50 1.29
C PRO A 326 3.47 16.19 0.65
N ALA A 327 4.34 16.78 1.48
CA ALA A 327 5.59 17.39 1.04
C ALA A 327 6.75 16.38 0.91
N GLY A 328 6.53 15.10 1.21
CA GLY A 328 7.54 14.03 1.12
C GLY A 328 8.45 13.89 2.35
N VAL A 329 8.10 14.53 3.48
CA VAL A 329 8.88 14.40 4.73
C VAL A 329 8.50 13.10 5.42
N ALA A 330 9.48 12.22 5.65
CA ALA A 330 9.27 10.90 6.24
C ALA A 330 9.34 10.93 7.78
N VAL A 331 8.52 10.09 8.41
CA VAL A 331 8.51 9.83 9.86
C VAL A 331 8.39 8.32 10.09
N ASP A 332 9.23 7.76 10.95
CA ASP A 332 9.09 6.39 11.44
C ASP A 332 7.85 6.31 12.36
N LEU A 333 6.84 5.53 11.97
CA LEU A 333 5.60 5.38 12.73
C LEU A 333 5.84 4.76 14.12
N ASN A 334 6.95 4.04 14.33
CA ASN A 334 7.32 3.53 15.64
C ASN A 334 7.59 4.65 16.66
N SER A 335 7.94 5.86 16.20
CA SER A 335 8.15 7.02 17.08
C SER A 335 6.86 7.51 17.77
N PHE A 336 5.69 7.09 17.27
CA PHE A 336 4.40 7.43 17.88
C PHE A 336 3.93 6.40 18.90
N LEU A 337 4.59 5.25 19.00
CA LEU A 337 4.26 4.25 20.00
C LEU A 337 4.71 4.74 21.38
N SER A 338 3.87 4.57 22.40
CA SER A 338 4.28 4.84 23.77
C SER A 338 5.41 3.89 24.17
N ASN A 339 6.27 4.32 25.11
CA ASN A 339 7.30 3.44 25.64
C ASN A 339 6.71 2.14 26.19
N ASP A 340 5.49 2.14 26.72
CA ASP A 340 4.83 0.92 27.20
C ASP A 340 4.42 -0.03 26.07
N VAL A 341 4.15 0.46 24.85
CA VAL A 341 3.90 -0.39 23.66
C VAL A 341 5.23 -0.82 23.03
N ALA A 342 6.19 0.10 22.90
CA ALA A 342 7.51 -0.17 22.34
C ALA A 342 8.36 -1.12 23.21
N ASN A 343 8.25 -1.02 24.54
CA ASN A 343 8.86 -1.96 25.50
C ASN A 343 8.11 -3.30 25.58
N LYS A 344 6.87 -3.37 25.08
CA LYS A 344 6.03 -4.57 25.03
C LYS A 344 6.18 -5.34 23.71
N ARG A 345 7.41 -5.59 23.26
CA ARG A 345 7.61 -6.66 22.28
C ARG A 345 6.97 -6.38 20.90
N ILE A 346 6.83 -5.12 20.47
CA ILE A 346 6.19 -4.75 19.18
C ILE A 346 7.11 -3.83 18.35
N VAL A 347 7.24 -4.10 17.06
CA VAL A 347 7.88 -3.22 16.06
C VAL A 347 7.01 -3.15 14.81
N LEU A 348 6.56 -1.96 14.42
CA LEU A 348 5.81 -1.74 13.18
C LEU A 348 6.74 -1.88 11.98
N ARG A 349 6.42 -2.81 11.07
CA ARG A 349 7.28 -3.19 9.95
C ARG A 349 6.85 -2.58 8.63
N GLN A 350 5.58 -2.71 8.30
CA GLN A 350 5.01 -2.15 7.08
C GLN A 350 3.68 -1.47 7.40
N ALA A 351 3.46 -0.29 6.84
CA ALA A 351 2.15 0.33 6.77
C ALA A 351 1.63 0.19 5.33
N LEU A 352 0.55 -0.57 5.16
CA LEU A 352 0.05 -1.04 3.86
C LEU A 352 -1.19 -0.27 3.40
N GLY A 353 -1.97 0.26 4.35
CA GLY A 353 -3.20 1.01 4.04
C GLY A 353 -3.33 2.26 4.90
N ILE A 354 -3.88 3.31 4.30
CA ILE A 354 -4.27 4.55 4.99
C ILE A 354 -5.62 5.02 4.45
N ASN A 355 -6.52 5.46 5.33
CA ASN A 355 -7.80 6.07 4.93
C ASN A 355 -7.76 7.60 4.98
N ASP A 356 -8.83 8.26 4.56
CA ASP A 356 -8.90 9.74 4.51
C ASP A 356 -8.98 10.39 5.90
N ASN A 357 -9.30 9.62 6.93
CA ASN A 357 -9.24 10.06 8.32
C ASN A 357 -7.81 9.95 8.90
N GLY A 358 -6.85 9.46 8.12
CA GLY A 358 -5.46 9.28 8.55
C GLY A 358 -5.25 8.04 9.42
N TRP A 359 -6.19 7.09 9.42
CA TRP A 359 -6.03 5.81 10.12
C TRP A 359 -5.19 4.88 9.27
N ILE A 360 -4.25 4.17 9.88
CA ILE A 360 -3.22 3.40 9.19
C ILE A 360 -3.30 1.94 9.62
N THR A 361 -3.19 1.02 8.67
CA THR A 361 -3.09 -0.43 8.91
C THR A 361 -1.87 -1.03 8.22
N GLY A 362 -1.48 -2.21 8.65
CA GLY A 362 -0.27 -2.90 8.20
C GLY A 362 0.00 -4.11 9.08
N TYR A 363 1.28 -4.47 9.24
CA TYR A 363 1.67 -5.47 10.22
C TYR A 363 2.88 -5.04 11.08
N ALA A 364 2.91 -5.60 12.28
CA ALA A 364 3.98 -5.46 13.24
C ALA A 364 4.59 -6.82 13.58
N SER A 365 5.89 -6.84 13.88
CA SER A 365 6.52 -7.97 14.55
C SER A 365 6.18 -7.92 16.03
N VAL A 366 5.71 -9.04 16.59
CA VAL A 366 5.31 -9.19 17.99
C VAL A 366 6.06 -10.36 18.63
N GLY A 367 6.62 -10.18 19.82
CA GLY A 367 7.29 -11.25 20.58
C GLY A 367 8.52 -10.79 21.36
N ASP A 368 9.11 -11.68 22.16
CA ASP A 368 10.20 -11.38 23.11
C ASP A 368 11.39 -10.64 22.51
N ASN A 369 11.67 -10.88 21.23
CA ASN A 369 12.61 -10.12 20.43
C ASN A 369 11.96 -9.70 19.10
N PRO A 370 11.18 -8.60 19.08
CA PRO A 370 10.44 -8.19 17.88
C PRO A 370 11.35 -7.69 16.76
N ASN A 371 12.65 -7.49 17.06
CA ASN A 371 13.66 -7.15 16.07
C ASN A 371 14.10 -8.35 15.23
N ASP A 372 13.95 -9.57 15.74
CA ASP A 372 14.19 -10.81 14.99
C ASP A 372 12.98 -11.15 14.11
N VAL A 373 12.97 -10.61 12.88
CA VAL A 373 11.87 -10.83 11.93
C VAL A 373 11.71 -12.29 11.50
N SER A 374 12.72 -13.14 11.72
CA SER A 374 12.67 -14.56 11.34
C SER A 374 11.87 -15.39 12.34
N ASN A 375 11.83 -14.97 13.60
CA ASN A 375 11.19 -15.71 14.68
C ASN A 375 10.05 -14.94 15.38
N SER A 376 9.78 -13.70 14.99
CA SER A 376 8.66 -12.92 15.55
C SER A 376 7.34 -13.26 14.86
N ALA A 377 6.27 -13.39 15.65
CA ALA A 377 4.92 -13.43 15.12
C ALA A 377 4.58 -12.12 14.41
N ARG A 378 3.71 -12.16 13.40
CA ARG A 378 3.25 -10.98 12.67
C ARG A 378 1.80 -10.71 13.00
N HIS A 379 1.50 -9.54 13.55
CA HIS A 379 0.13 -9.14 13.82
C HIS A 379 -0.26 -7.93 12.99
N ALA A 380 -1.46 -7.98 12.42
CA ALA A 380 -2.10 -6.83 11.83
C ALA A 380 -2.31 -5.75 12.90
N PHE A 381 -2.12 -4.48 12.54
CA PHE A 381 -2.37 -3.38 13.45
C PHE A 381 -3.35 -2.35 12.86
N LEU A 382 -3.89 -1.52 13.75
CA LEU A 382 -4.58 -0.29 13.41
C LEU A 382 -4.00 0.87 14.25
N LEU A 383 -3.58 1.94 13.57
CA LEU A 383 -3.22 3.22 14.18
C LEU A 383 -4.34 4.24 13.92
N ILE A 384 -4.84 4.85 14.98
CA ILE A 384 -5.89 5.88 14.92
C ILE A 384 -5.33 7.22 15.43
N PRO A 385 -5.45 8.34 14.70
CA PRO A 385 -5.06 9.65 15.21
C PRO A 385 -5.80 9.95 16.53
N SER A 386 -5.04 10.25 17.58
CA SER A 386 -5.50 10.48 18.97
C SER A 386 -6.49 11.63 19.16
N ASN A 387 -6.57 12.56 18.19
CA ASN A 387 -7.58 13.62 18.14
C ASN A 387 -8.93 13.14 17.57
N THR A 388 -9.04 11.88 17.15
CA THR A 388 -10.29 11.27 16.69
C THR A 388 -11.08 10.81 17.91
N SER A 389 -12.29 11.35 18.10
CA SER A 389 -13.21 10.81 19.12
C SER A 389 -13.70 9.44 18.67
N VAL A 390 -13.05 8.36 19.11
CA VAL A 390 -13.59 7.01 18.99
C VAL A 390 -14.59 6.81 20.12
N ALA A 391 -15.87 6.69 19.79
CA ALA A 391 -16.88 6.39 20.80
C ALA A 391 -16.55 5.04 21.46
N GLY A 392 -16.18 5.06 22.75
CA GLY A 392 -16.22 3.87 23.62
C GLY A 392 -14.90 3.17 24.00
N LYS A 393 -13.70 3.75 23.82
CA LYS A 393 -12.47 3.15 24.38
C LYS A 393 -11.55 4.16 25.04
N THR A 394 -11.31 3.96 26.34
CA THR A 394 -10.16 4.50 27.09
C THR A 394 -8.87 3.84 26.60
N ALA A 395 -7.81 4.64 26.47
CA ALA A 395 -6.45 4.17 26.20
C ALA A 395 -6.06 3.05 27.18
N LEU A 396 -5.47 1.97 26.66
CA LEU A 396 -4.81 0.93 27.46
C LEU A 396 -3.34 1.27 27.69
#